data_AF-A0A455U9A1-F1
#
_entry.id   AF-A0A455U9A1-F1
#
_cell.length_a   1.000
_cell.length_b   1.000
_cell.length_c   1.000
_cell.angle_alpha   90.00
_cell.angle_beta   90.00
_cell.angle_gamma   90.00
#
_symmetry.space_group_name_H-M   'P 1'
#
loop_
_entity.id
_entity.type
_entity.pdbx_description
1 polymer ?
#
loop_
_entity_poly.entity_id
_entity_poly.type
_entity_poly.pdbx_seq_one_letter_code
_entity_poly.pdbx_strand_id
1 'polypeptide(L)'
;MGVVTSPDRTVPWVDETFYHVIEGGIEPEETLQWSLAPNRFGPWGNAQIPNDAVLTLTLEGLKGIDKQPLWDSPELTEREQARLERLREEYGGIAFSRVD
;
A
#
# COMPACT_ATOMS: atom_id res chain seq x y z
N MET A 1 -1.27 2.11 3.56
CA MET A 1 -1.92 2.99 2.56
C MET A 1 -2.54 2.13 1.46
N GLY A 2 -3.71 2.53 0.97
CA GLY A 2 -4.37 1.88 -0.17
C GLY A 2 -4.62 2.87 -1.29
N VAL A 3 -4.18 2.50 -2.50
CA VAL A 3 -4.33 3.32 -3.70
C VAL A 3 -5.13 2.53 -4.74
N VAL A 4 -6.24 3.09 -5.21
CA VAL A 4 -7.10 2.49 -6.24
C VAL A 4 -7.02 3.31 -7.52
N THR A 5 -6.56 2.70 -8.61
CA THR A 5 -6.36 3.37 -9.90
C THR A 5 -7.05 2.62 -11.04
N SER A 6 -7.30 3.33 -12.13
CA SER A 6 -7.78 2.75 -13.39
C SER A 6 -6.98 3.36 -14.56
N PRO A 7 -6.78 2.64 -15.68
CA PRO A 7 -5.94 3.10 -16.79
C PRO A 7 -6.31 4.48 -17.33
N ASP A 8 -7.60 4.79 -17.43
CA ASP A 8 -8.10 6.02 -18.07
C ASP A 8 -8.13 7.24 -17.13
N ARG A 9 -7.55 7.14 -15.93
CA ARG A 9 -7.53 8.24 -14.95
C ARG A 9 -6.13 8.48 -14.40
N THR A 10 -5.70 9.74 -14.49
CA THR A 10 -4.45 10.21 -13.86
C THR A 10 -4.60 10.41 -12.35
N VAL A 11 -5.82 10.68 -11.86
CA VAL A 11 -6.11 10.85 -10.42
C VAL A 11 -6.70 9.55 -9.86
N PRO A 12 -6.12 9.00 -8.78
CA PRO A 12 -6.64 7.78 -8.16
C PRO A 12 -8.07 7.97 -7.64
N TRP A 13 -8.83 6.89 -7.61
CA TRP A 13 -10.16 6.84 -7.00
C TRP A 13 -10.08 6.92 -5.48
N VAL A 14 -9.05 6.30 -4.92
CA VAL A 14 -8.76 6.21 -3.51
C VAL A 14 -7.27 6.38 -3.33
N ASP A 15 -6.88 7.26 -2.41
CA ASP A 15 -5.51 7.41 -1.92
C ASP A 15 -5.63 7.74 -0.44
N GLU A 16 -5.80 6.69 0.37
CA GLU A 16 -6.10 6.83 1.79
C GLU A 16 -5.40 5.75 2.63
N THR A 17 -5.09 6.10 3.87
CA THR A 17 -4.68 5.13 4.88
C THR A 17 -5.90 4.62 5.63
N PHE A 18 -6.00 3.30 5.74
CA PHE A 18 -6.97 2.61 6.58
C PHE A 18 -6.25 1.61 7.47
N TYR A 19 -6.90 1.22 8.56
CA TYR A 19 -6.43 0.16 9.45
C TYR A 19 -7.45 -0.96 9.49
N HIS A 20 -6.97 -2.17 9.71
CA HIS A 20 -7.80 -3.36 9.94
C HIS A 20 -7.37 -3.99 11.26
N VAL A 21 -8.33 -4.28 12.14
CA VAL A 21 -8.07 -4.93 13.41
C VAL A 21 -8.48 -6.38 13.28
N ILE A 22 -7.56 -7.28 13.61
CA ILE A 22 -7.82 -8.72 13.68
C ILE A 22 -8.16 -9.01 15.15
N GLU A 23 -9.44 -9.27 15.42
CA GLU A 23 -9.88 -9.63 16.77
C GLU A 23 -9.18 -10.91 17.24
N GLY A 24 -8.62 -10.89 18.45
CA GLY A 24 -7.83 -12.00 18.99
C GLY A 24 -6.38 -12.04 18.51
N GLY A 25 -6.01 -11.30 17.46
CA GLY A 25 -4.66 -11.32 16.90
C GLY A 25 -4.44 -12.48 15.92
N ILE A 26 -3.16 -12.81 15.70
CA ILE A 26 -2.71 -13.94 14.88
C ILE A 26 -1.74 -14.73 15.75
N GLU A 27 -1.98 -16.02 15.92
CA GLU A 27 -1.07 -16.90 16.66
C GLU A 27 0.19 -17.24 15.83
N PRO A 28 1.31 -17.63 16.48
CA PRO A 28 2.49 -18.10 15.75
C PRO A 28 2.15 -19.25 14.79
N GLU A 29 2.66 -19.16 13.56
CA GLU A 29 2.40 -20.11 12.46
C GLU A 29 0.93 -20.16 11.96
N GLU A 30 0.04 -19.33 12.50
CA GLU A 30 -1.33 -19.23 12.01
C GLU A 30 -1.37 -18.47 10.67
N THR A 31 -2.12 -19.00 9.71
CA THR A 31 -2.42 -18.33 8.45
C THR A 31 -3.91 -18.04 8.38
N LEU A 32 -4.25 -16.78 8.14
CA LEU A 32 -5.62 -16.31 8.06
C LEU A 32 -5.89 -15.63 6.72
N GLN A 33 -7.14 -15.75 6.26
CA GLN A 33 -7.63 -15.06 5.08
C GLN A 33 -8.73 -14.09 5.51
N TRP A 34 -8.59 -12.82 5.15
CA TRP A 34 -9.55 -11.78 5.48
C TRP A 34 -10.04 -11.06 4.23
N SER A 35 -11.27 -10.55 4.32
CA SER A 35 -11.75 -9.51 3.41
C SER A 35 -11.46 -8.17 4.05
N LEU A 36 -10.60 -7.38 3.43
CA LEU A 36 -10.40 -5.99 3.84
C LEU A 36 -11.70 -5.22 3.60
N ALA A 37 -12.22 -4.61 4.67
CA ALA A 37 -13.47 -3.84 4.63
C ALA A 37 -13.21 -2.37 5.02
N PRO A 38 -12.51 -1.60 4.16
CA PRO A 38 -12.34 -0.18 4.38
C PRO A 38 -13.70 0.55 4.39
N ASN A 39 -13.76 1.73 5.01
CA ASN A 39 -15.01 2.43 5.26
C ASN A 39 -15.70 2.87 3.95
N ARG A 40 -16.86 2.26 3.67
CA ARG A 40 -17.68 2.54 2.48
C ARG A 40 -18.35 3.91 2.45
N PHE A 41 -18.35 4.68 3.54
CA PHE A 41 -18.94 6.03 3.55
C PHE A 41 -17.98 7.12 3.02
N GLY A 42 -16.79 6.73 2.55
CA GLY A 42 -15.82 7.60 1.89
C GLY A 42 -15.50 7.16 0.45
N PRO A 43 -14.32 7.51 -0.09
CA PRO A 43 -13.91 7.19 -1.45
C PRO A 43 -14.01 5.70 -1.81
N TRP A 44 -13.77 4.82 -0.83
CA TRP A 44 -13.89 3.36 -0.97
C TRP A 44 -15.29 2.88 -1.38
N GLY A 45 -16.34 3.63 -1.07
CA GLY A 45 -17.71 3.30 -1.46
C GLY A 45 -18.16 3.95 -2.76
N ASN A 46 -17.26 4.60 -3.50
CA ASN A 46 -17.63 5.27 -4.74
C ASN A 46 -18.08 4.25 -5.79
N ALA A 47 -19.37 4.25 -6.10
CA ALA A 47 -19.99 3.34 -7.06
C ALA A 47 -19.52 3.54 -8.51
N GLN A 48 -18.74 4.59 -8.81
CA GLN A 48 -18.15 4.82 -10.12
C GLN A 48 -16.80 4.11 -10.32
N ILE A 49 -16.23 3.52 -9.26
CA ILE A 49 -15.00 2.71 -9.39
C ILE A 49 -15.33 1.50 -10.27
N PRO A 50 -14.61 1.30 -11.39
CA PRO A 50 -14.89 0.20 -12.30
C PRO A 50 -14.32 -1.11 -11.76
N ASN A 51 -14.83 -2.24 -12.26
CA ASN A 51 -14.44 -3.58 -11.81
C ASN A 51 -13.00 -3.97 -12.18
N ASP A 52 -12.39 -3.27 -13.14
CA ASP A 52 -11.01 -3.46 -13.57
C ASP A 52 -10.02 -2.49 -12.86
N ALA A 53 -10.50 -1.74 -11.86
CA ALA A 53 -9.63 -0.91 -11.05
C ALA A 53 -8.62 -1.79 -10.27
N VAL A 54 -7.39 -1.29 -10.18
CA VAL A 54 -6.29 -1.99 -9.49
C VAL A 54 -6.11 -1.37 -8.11
N LEU A 55 -6.16 -2.22 -7.09
CA LEU A 55 -5.81 -1.88 -5.72
C LEU A 55 -4.33 -2.20 -5.46
N THR A 56 -3.55 -1.17 -5.11
CA THR A 56 -2.20 -1.30 -4.60
C THR A 56 -2.21 -1.05 -3.09
N LEU A 57 -1.65 -1.98 -2.32
CA LEU A 57 -1.53 -1.87 -0.86
C LEU A 57 -0.07 -1.71 -0.47
N THR A 58 0.19 -0.74 0.41
CA THR A 58 1.46 -0.57 1.11
C THR A 58 1.21 -0.76 2.60
N LEU A 59 1.95 -1.69 3.23
CA LEU A 59 1.90 -1.88 4.67
C LEU A 59 2.73 -0.78 5.34
N GLU A 60 2.07 0.06 6.14
CA GLU A 60 2.72 1.18 6.83
C GLU A 60 3.19 0.79 8.24
N GLY A 61 2.54 -0.21 8.85
CA GLY A 61 2.86 -0.65 10.19
C GLY A 61 1.99 -1.81 10.64
N LEU A 62 2.49 -2.50 11.67
CA LEU A 62 1.88 -3.64 12.32
C LEU A 62 1.98 -3.42 13.82
N LYS A 63 0.83 -3.49 14.50
CA LYS A 63 0.75 -3.37 15.96
C LYS A 63 0.31 -4.69 16.56
N GLY A 64 0.91 -5.01 17.71
CA GLY A 64 0.49 -6.13 18.54
C GLY A 64 -0.86 -5.86 19.20
N ILE A 65 -1.39 -6.88 19.87
CA ILE A 65 -2.66 -6.78 20.62
C ILE A 65 -2.58 -5.76 21.77
N ASP A 66 -1.37 -5.53 22.29
CA ASP A 66 -1.03 -4.50 23.27
C ASP A 66 -0.96 -3.08 22.67
N LYS A 67 -1.25 -2.95 21.38
CA LYS A 67 -1.18 -1.73 20.56
C LYS A 67 0.23 -1.16 20.41
N GLN A 68 1.26 -1.90 20.82
CA GLN A 68 2.64 -1.52 20.58
C GLN A 68 3.04 -1.89 19.15
N PRO A 69 3.92 -1.09 18.51
CA PRO A 69 4.43 -1.42 17.19
C PRO A 69 5.28 -2.69 17.26
N LEU A 70 4.93 -3.68 16.44
CA LEU A 70 5.77 -4.84 16.15
C LEU A 70 6.70 -4.53 14.97
N TRP A 71 6.20 -3.71 14.04
CA TRP A 71 6.93 -3.23 12.88
C TRP A 71 6.27 -1.94 12.39
N ASP A 72 7.06 -0.99 11.91
CA ASP A 72 6.60 0.18 11.17
C ASP A 72 7.43 0.29 9.88
N SER A 73 6.93 1.00 8.88
CA SER A 73 7.69 1.35 7.68
C SER A 73 8.45 2.65 7.95
N PRO A 74 9.71 2.61 8.43
CA PRO A 74 10.45 3.83 8.70
C PRO A 74 10.68 4.61 7.41
N GLU A 75 10.71 5.94 7.54
CA GLU A 75 11.22 6.79 6.46
C GLU A 75 12.67 6.40 6.14
N LEU A 76 13.06 6.55 4.88
CA LEU A 76 14.44 6.37 4.46
C LEU A 76 15.32 7.36 5.21
N THR A 77 16.45 6.88 5.73
CA THR A 77 17.49 7.75 6.28
C THR A 77 18.04 8.68 5.20
N GLU A 78 18.64 9.81 5.58
CA GLU A 78 19.28 10.75 4.63
C GLU A 78 20.26 10.02 3.68
N ARG A 79 21.01 9.05 4.21
CA ARG A 79 21.94 8.23 3.43
C ARG A 79 21.23 7.36 2.39
N GLU A 80 20.08 6.79 2.76
CA GLU A 80 19.29 5.96 1.86
C GLU A 80 18.57 6.82 0.81
N GLN A 81 18.08 8.00 1.18
CA GLN A 81 17.54 8.99 0.23
C GLN A 81 18.60 9.40 -0.79
N ALA A 82 19.79 9.80 -0.33
CA ALA A 82 20.90 10.16 -1.22
C ALA A 82 21.38 8.99 -2.10
N ARG A 83 21.24 7.75 -1.62
CA ARG A 83 21.50 6.55 -2.44
C ARG A 83 20.40 6.36 -3.48
N LEU A 84 19.14 6.50 -3.11
CA LEU A 84 18.00 6.36 -4.01
C LEU A 84 18.04 7.40 -5.12
N GLU A 85 18.37 8.66 -4.80
CA GLU A 85 18.55 9.73 -5.79
C GLU A 85 19.63 9.39 -6.81
N ARG A 86 20.82 8.97 -6.35
CA ARG A 86 21.90 8.53 -7.24
C ARG A 86 21.49 7.36 -8.14
N LEU A 87 20.77 6.38 -7.60
CA LEU A 87 20.27 5.25 -8.39
C LEU A 87 19.25 5.70 -9.44
N ARG A 88 18.40 6.68 -9.13
CA ARG A 88 17.47 7.26 -10.10
C ARG A 88 18.19 8.04 -11.21
N GLU A 89 19.27 8.75 -10.89
CA GLU A 89 20.10 9.40 -11.91
C GLU A 89 20.79 8.38 -12.82
N GLU A 90 21.33 7.31 -12.23
CA GLU A 90 22.11 6.29 -12.96
C GLU A 90 21.21 5.37 -13.80
N TYR A 91 20.01 5.04 -13.33
CA TYR A 91 19.14 4.02 -13.93
C TYR A 91 17.73 4.48 -14.32
N GLY A 92 17.30 5.69 -13.93
CA GLY A 92 15.91 6.16 -14.11
C GLY A 92 15.49 6.38 -15.56
N GLY A 93 16.45 6.47 -16.50
CA GLY A 93 16.20 6.51 -17.94
C GLY A 93 16.13 5.14 -18.61
N ILE A 94 16.44 4.05 -17.90
CA ILE A 94 16.33 2.69 -18.42
C ILE A 94 14.89 2.23 -18.21
N ALA A 95 13.98 2.74 -19.04
CA ALA A 95 12.72 2.05 -19.26
C ALA A 95 13.09 0.64 -19.72
N PHE A 96 12.74 -0.38 -18.93
CA PHE A 96 12.82 -1.77 -19.36
C PHE A 96 12.07 -1.88 -20.69
N SER A 97 12.81 -1.90 -21.80
CA SER A 97 12.26 -2.17 -23.11
C SER A 97 11.62 -3.55 -22.98
N ARG A 98 10.29 -3.58 -23.07
CA ARG A 98 9.53 -4.81 -23.29
C ARG A 98 10.23 -5.53 -24.42
N VAL A 99 10.79 -6.70 -24.13
CA VAL A 99 11.20 -7.64 -25.16
C VAL A 99 9.89 -8.23 -25.68
N ASP A 100 9.59 -7.93 -26.94
CA ASP A 100 8.46 -8.44 -27.70
C ASP A 100 8.43 -9.98 -27.74
#